data_AF-A0A9Q5ZGP7-F1
#
_entry.id   AF-A0A9Q5ZGP7-F1
#
_cell.length_a   1.000
_cell.length_b   1.000
_cell.length_c   1.000
_cell.angle_alpha   90.00
_cell.angle_beta   90.00
_cell.angle_gamma   90.00
#
_symmetry.space_group_name_H-M   'P 1'
#
loop_
_entity.id
_entity.type
_entity.pdbx_description
1 polymer ?
#
loop_
_entity_poly.entity_id
_entity_poly.type
_entity_poly.pdbx_seq_one_letter_code
_entity_poly.pdbx_strand_id
1 'polypeptide(L)'
;MFGKSYGYSDEEVLDLGACCGCETSEVKVTNILTIGKKTLLPGTGWGCMVCQLPLDGAIAVVCDGCLAQLEQGQEVLIKYAVYGDASNKQRCDINDLTEEFGHKDIPHG
;
A
#
# COMPACT_ATOMS: atom_id res chain seq x y z
N MET A 1 0.18 -10.36 -37.90
CA MET A 1 0.56 -10.07 -36.50
C MET A 1 -0.70 -10.10 -35.66
N PHE A 2 -0.96 -11.23 -35.00
CA PHE A 2 -2.13 -11.38 -34.13
C PHE A 2 -1.82 -10.74 -32.78
N GLY A 3 -2.55 -9.67 -32.45
CA GLY A 3 -2.52 -9.06 -31.13
C GLY A 3 -2.99 -10.09 -30.10
N LYS A 4 -2.18 -10.32 -29.06
CA LYS A 4 -2.60 -11.11 -27.92
C LYS A 4 -3.68 -10.30 -27.19
N SER A 5 -4.93 -10.74 -27.30
CA SER A 5 -5.97 -10.34 -26.37
C SER A 5 -5.59 -10.88 -25.00
N TYR A 6 -5.36 -10.01 -24.02
CA TYR A 6 -5.28 -10.42 -22.62
C TYR A 6 -6.67 -10.91 -22.22
N GLY A 7 -6.88 -12.22 -22.24
CA GLY A 7 -8.10 -12.84 -21.77
C GLY A 7 -8.18 -12.68 -20.25
N TYR A 8 -9.16 -11.91 -19.79
CA TYR A 8 -9.58 -11.90 -18.40
C TYR A 8 -10.41 -13.16 -18.18
N SER A 9 -9.76 -14.25 -17.75
CA SER A 9 -10.45 -15.46 -17.28
C SER A 9 -10.85 -15.27 -15.82
N ASP A 10 -12.10 -15.59 -15.51
CA ASP A 10 -12.73 -15.66 -14.18
C ASP A 10 -11.82 -15.41 -12.96
N GLU A 11 -11.81 -14.14 -12.55
CA GLU A 11 -11.47 -13.55 -11.23
C GLU A 11 -10.48 -14.33 -10.34
N GLU A 12 -9.18 -14.28 -10.65
CA GLU A 12 -8.17 -14.44 -9.60
C GLU A 12 -8.33 -13.29 -8.59
N VAL A 13 -8.86 -13.61 -7.41
CA VAL A 13 -8.97 -12.66 -6.30
C VAL A 13 -7.55 -12.21 -5.96
N LEU A 14 -7.26 -10.93 -6.17
CA LEU A 14 -5.98 -10.31 -5.85
C LEU A 14 -5.67 -10.54 -4.36
N ASP A 15 -4.64 -11.36 -4.09
CA ASP A 15 -4.17 -11.66 -2.75
C ASP A 15 -3.00 -10.74 -2.38
N LEU A 16 -3.31 -9.71 -1.59
CA LEU A 16 -2.33 -8.74 -1.07
C LEU A 16 -1.59 -9.24 0.18
N GLY A 17 -1.90 -10.43 0.70
CA GLY A 17 -1.31 -10.99 1.92
C GLY A 17 -1.93 -10.45 3.21
N ALA A 18 -1.18 -10.56 4.31
CA ALA A 18 -1.65 -10.19 5.64
C ALA A 18 -1.87 -8.68 5.81
N CYS A 19 -2.85 -8.34 6.66
CA CYS A 19 -3.17 -6.98 7.06
C CYS A 19 -2.00 -6.33 7.82
N CYS A 20 -1.58 -5.13 7.40
CA CYS A 20 -0.51 -4.37 8.03
C CYS A 20 -0.83 -3.85 9.44
N GLY A 21 -2.10 -3.81 9.84
CA GLY A 21 -2.53 -3.39 11.18
C GLY A 21 -2.69 -4.56 12.15
N CYS A 22 -3.54 -5.54 11.79
CA CYS A 22 -3.91 -6.65 12.67
C CYS A 22 -3.25 -7.99 12.34
N GLU A 23 -2.39 -8.06 11.31
CA GLU A 23 -1.58 -9.23 10.93
C GLU A 23 -2.35 -10.45 10.44
N THR A 24 -3.69 -10.42 10.48
CA THR A 24 -4.49 -11.53 9.97
C THR A 24 -4.41 -11.64 8.45
N SER A 25 -4.34 -12.89 7.98
CA SER A 25 -4.52 -13.30 6.58
C SER A 25 -5.82 -14.09 6.37
N GLU A 26 -6.68 -14.16 7.40
CA GLU A 26 -7.91 -14.95 7.38
C GLU A 26 -9.09 -14.19 6.77
N VAL A 27 -8.95 -12.88 6.59
CA VAL A 27 -9.97 -12.00 6.00
C VAL A 27 -9.44 -11.35 4.74
N LYS A 28 -10.35 -10.84 3.92
CA LYS A 28 -10.00 -10.12 2.70
C LYS A 28 -9.23 -8.83 3.03
N VAL A 29 -8.05 -8.67 2.44
CA VAL A 29 -7.20 -7.49 2.55
C VAL A 29 -7.13 -6.84 1.17
N THR A 30 -7.86 -5.73 1.01
CA THR A 30 -8.06 -5.08 -0.30
C THR A 30 -7.84 -3.57 -0.27
N ASN A 31 -7.69 -2.99 0.92
CA ASN A 31 -7.54 -1.55 1.06
C ASN A 31 -6.06 -1.20 1.09
N ILE A 32 -5.66 -0.22 0.28
CA ILE A 32 -4.27 0.28 0.23
C ILE A 32 -4.26 1.67 0.85
N LEU A 33 -3.41 1.86 1.85
CA LEU A 33 -3.16 3.13 2.51
C LEU A 33 -1.80 3.67 2.07
N THR A 34 -1.74 4.95 1.73
CA THR A 34 -0.48 5.66 1.48
C THR A 34 0.12 6.13 2.81
N ILE A 35 1.38 5.81 3.04
CA ILE A 35 2.12 6.22 4.24
C ILE A 35 3.00 7.40 3.87
N GLY A 36 3.06 8.42 4.73
CA GLY A 36 3.93 9.60 4.58
C GLY A 36 5.43 9.32 4.76
N LYS A 37 5.88 8.10 4.48
CA LYS A 37 7.25 7.62 4.67
C LYS A 37 7.75 6.99 3.39
N LYS A 38 9.05 7.00 3.17
CA LYS A 38 9.68 6.38 2.01
C LYS A 38 9.76 4.88 2.20
N THR A 39 9.51 4.10 1.14
CA THR A 39 9.69 2.65 1.15
C THR A 39 11.17 2.26 1.16
N LEU A 40 11.48 1.04 1.62
CA LEU A 40 12.84 0.51 1.66
C LEU A 40 13.40 0.20 0.26
N LEU A 41 12.53 -0.09 -0.72
CA LEU A 41 12.93 -0.43 -2.09
C LEU A 41 12.42 0.62 -3.07
N PRO A 42 13.29 1.46 -3.65
CA PRO A 42 12.87 2.49 -4.61
C PRO A 42 12.07 1.91 -5.78
N GLY A 43 11.07 2.64 -6.23
CA GLY A 43 10.22 2.28 -7.38
C GLY A 43 9.07 1.32 -7.07
N THR A 44 8.87 0.93 -5.81
CA THR A 44 7.84 -0.08 -5.43
C THR A 44 6.73 0.48 -4.55
N GLY A 45 6.67 1.79 -4.41
CA GLY A 45 5.73 2.50 -3.57
C GLY A 45 4.65 3.26 -4.33
N TRP A 46 3.89 4.08 -3.59
CA TRP A 46 3.07 5.12 -4.20
C TRP A 46 3.96 6.29 -4.66
N GLY A 47 3.48 6.99 -5.67
CA GLY A 47 4.07 8.24 -6.15
C GLY A 47 2.95 9.11 -6.69
N CYS A 48 3.30 10.32 -7.11
CA CYS A 48 2.32 11.26 -7.65
C CYS A 48 2.80 11.75 -9.01
N MET A 49 2.06 11.38 -10.05
CA MET A 49 2.35 11.81 -11.43
C MET A 49 2.24 13.33 -11.59
N VAL A 50 1.29 13.96 -10.89
CA VAL A 50 1.10 15.42 -10.94
C VAL A 50 2.27 16.17 -10.29
N CYS A 51 2.70 15.71 -9.11
CA CYS A 51 3.86 16.28 -8.42
C CYS A 51 5.21 15.84 -8.99
N GLN A 52 5.21 14.86 -9.90
CA GLN A 52 6.41 14.13 -10.31
C GLN A 52 7.17 13.53 -9.13
N LEU A 53 6.44 13.07 -8.11
CA LEU A 53 7.03 12.30 -7.02
C LEU A 53 7.35 10.89 -7.51
N PRO A 54 8.54 10.36 -7.20
CA PRO A 54 8.90 9.00 -7.59
C PRO A 54 7.99 7.97 -6.91
N LEU A 55 7.98 6.74 -7.40
CA LEU A 55 7.23 5.62 -6.82
C LEU A 55 7.95 5.08 -5.56
N ASP A 56 8.26 5.96 -4.62
CA ASP A 56 9.09 5.66 -3.44
C ASP A 56 8.31 5.82 -2.12
N GLY A 57 7.01 6.11 -2.15
CA GLY A 57 6.18 6.23 -0.95
C GLY A 57 5.73 4.86 -0.42
N ALA A 58 5.94 4.58 0.85
CA ALA A 58 5.50 3.33 1.46
C ALA A 58 3.97 3.19 1.47
N ILE A 59 3.50 1.96 1.32
CA ILE A 59 2.07 1.62 1.41
C ILE A 59 1.84 0.62 2.53
N ALA A 60 0.64 0.62 3.09
CA ALA A 60 0.12 -0.46 3.92
C ALA A 60 -1.11 -1.07 3.25
N VAL A 61 -1.32 -2.37 3.42
CA VAL A 61 -2.56 -3.03 3.01
C VAL A 61 -3.36 -3.44 4.23
N VAL A 62 -4.65 -3.13 4.27
CA VAL A 62 -5.49 -3.37 5.45
C VAL A 62 -6.81 -4.04 5.10
N CYS A 63 -7.34 -4.81 6.05
CA CYS A 63 -8.70 -5.35 5.96
C CYS A 63 -9.75 -4.26 6.24
N ASP A 64 -10.99 -4.52 5.85
CA ASP A 64 -12.12 -3.59 6.06
C ASP A 64 -12.33 -3.25 7.55
N GLY A 65 -12.05 -4.21 8.44
CA GLY A 65 -12.13 -3.97 9.90
C GLY A 65 -11.14 -2.92 10.38
N CYS A 66 -9.88 -2.98 9.93
CA CYS A 66 -8.87 -1.98 10.28
C CYS A 66 -9.17 -0.62 9.60
N LEU A 67 -9.66 -0.63 8.35
CA LEU A 67 -10.06 0.62 7.68
C LEU A 67 -11.20 1.31 8.43
N ALA A 68 -12.26 0.58 8.79
CA ALA A 68 -13.41 1.14 9.50
C ALA A 68 -13.03 1.74 10.87
N GLN A 69 -12.08 1.14 11.58
CA GLN A 69 -11.56 1.68 12.84
C GLN A 69 -10.79 3.01 12.60
N LEU A 70 -9.93 3.06 11.57
CA LEU A 70 -9.23 4.30 11.19
C LEU A 70 -10.20 5.42 10.82
N GLU A 71 -11.24 5.13 10.03
CA GLU A 71 -12.26 6.10 9.63
C GLU A 71 -13.06 6.64 10.82
N GLN A 72 -13.21 5.84 11.88
CA GLN A 72 -13.85 6.25 13.13
C GLN A 72 -12.89 7.04 14.05
N GLY A 73 -11.67 7.35 13.59
CA GLY A 73 -10.65 8.03 14.38
C GLY A 73 -10.09 7.15 15.51
N GLN A 74 -10.29 5.84 15.47
CA GLN A 74 -9.65 4.93 16.40
C GLN A 74 -8.17 4.78 16.05
N GLU A 75 -7.35 4.64 17.07
CA GLU A 75 -5.94 4.36 16.91
C GLU A 75 -5.76 2.92 16.43
N VAL A 76 -5.72 2.72 15.11
CA VAL A 76 -5.21 1.48 14.51
C VAL A 76 -3.73 1.66 14.29
N LEU A 77 -2.93 0.95 15.07
CA LEU A 77 -1.49 0.96 14.89
C LEU A 77 -1.15 0.17 13.63
N ILE A 78 -0.85 0.88 12.54
CA ILE A 78 -0.21 0.26 11.38
C ILE A 78 1.19 -0.16 11.82
N LYS A 79 1.40 -1.48 11.96
CA LYS A 79 2.66 -2.05 12.44
C LYS A 79 3.64 -2.31 11.30
N TYR A 80 3.12 -2.59 10.12
CA TYR A 80 3.92 -3.00 8.97
C TYR A 80 3.65 -2.13 7.75
N ALA A 81 4.65 -2.01 6.91
CA ALA A 81 4.53 -1.46 5.56
C ALA A 81 4.93 -2.51 4.53
N VAL A 82 4.38 -2.39 3.32
CA VAL A 82 4.83 -3.15 2.16
C VAL A 82 6.14 -2.55 1.66
N TYR A 83 7.13 -3.40 1.41
CA TYR A 83 8.28 -3.06 0.59
C TYR A 83 8.32 -4.04 -0.59
N GLY A 84 8.77 -3.59 -1.76
CA GLY A 84 8.62 -4.39 -2.98
C GLY A 84 7.19 -4.34 -3.54
N ASP A 85 6.93 -5.19 -4.54
CA ASP A 85 5.61 -5.34 -5.11
C ASP A 85 4.65 -5.95 -4.07
N ALA A 86 3.44 -5.39 -3.93
CA ALA A 86 2.45 -5.89 -2.97
C ALA A 86 2.09 -7.36 -3.20
N SER A 87 2.13 -7.83 -4.44
CA SER A 87 1.91 -9.25 -4.79
C SER A 87 3.00 -10.19 -4.26
N ASN A 88 4.19 -9.67 -3.95
CA ASN A 88 5.27 -10.44 -3.32
C ASN A 88 5.07 -10.58 -1.80
N LYS A 89 4.06 -9.93 -1.22
CA LYS A 89 3.64 -10.08 0.19
C LYS A 89 4.75 -9.76 1.22
N GLN A 90 5.74 -8.98 0.80
CA GLN A 90 6.84 -8.55 1.65
C GLN A 90 6.40 -7.42 2.60
N ARG A 91 6.89 -7.46 3.84
CA ARG A 91 6.56 -6.53 4.92
C ARG A 91 7.77 -6.19 5.77
N CYS A 92 7.96 -4.91 6.07
CA CYS A 92 8.92 -4.44 7.07
C CYS A 92 8.16 -3.83 8.25
N ASP A 93 8.82 -3.74 9.40
CA ASP A 93 8.30 -2.97 10.52
C ASP A 93 8.17 -1.51 10.08
N ILE A 94 7.08 -0.83 10.44
CA ILE A 94 6.88 0.57 10.07
C ILE A 94 7.97 1.47 10.68
N ASN A 95 8.56 1.07 11.81
CA ASN A 95 9.63 1.80 12.47
C ASN A 95 10.96 1.75 11.71
N ASP A 96 11.10 0.82 10.75
CA ASP A 96 12.26 0.79 9.84
C ASP A 96 12.18 1.91 8.78
N LEU A 97 11.02 2.57 8.62
CA LEU A 97 10.81 3.64 7.65
C LEU A 97 11.11 5.02 8.24
N THR A 98 12.36 5.45 8.14
CA THR A 98 12.83 6.67 8.81
C THR A 98 12.71 7.95 7.96
N GLU A 99 12.69 7.83 6.63
CA GLU A 99 12.67 8.99 5.72
C GLU A 99 11.23 9.43 5.43
N GLU A 100 10.94 10.72 5.58
CA GLU A 100 9.65 11.31 5.19
C GLU A 100 9.43 11.24 3.68
N PHE A 101 8.21 11.00 3.25
CA PHE A 101 7.84 11.00 1.84
C PHE A 101 6.46 11.61 1.65
N GLY A 102 6.39 12.73 0.95
CA GLY A 102 5.15 13.48 0.83
C GLY A 102 5.19 14.52 -0.28
N HIS A 103 4.02 15.09 -0.54
CA HIS A 103 3.85 16.21 -1.46
C HIS A 103 4.60 17.43 -0.91
N LYS A 104 5.61 17.93 -1.62
CA LYS A 104 6.19 19.26 -1.33
C LYS A 104 5.35 20.30 -2.07
N ASP A 105 4.59 21.08 -1.30
CA ASP A 105 3.96 22.36 -1.67
C ASP A 105 3.14 22.40 -2.98
N ILE A 106 2.32 21.38 -3.25
CA ILE A 106 1.24 21.52 -4.25
C ILE A 106 -0.04 21.92 -3.52
N PRO A 107 -0.68 23.05 -3.85
CA PRO A 107 -1.95 23.43 -3.25
C PRO A 107 -3.00 22.33 -3.49
N HIS A 108 -3.45 21.67 -2.43
CA HIS A 108 -4.64 20.82 -2.46
C HIS A 108 -5.85 21.77 -2.35
N GLY A 109 -6.38 22.18 -3.50
CA GLY A 109 -7.58 23.01 -3.62
C GLY A 109 -8.87 22.25 -3.40
#